data_AF-A0A9E0LY16-F1
#
_entry.id   AF-A0A9E0LY16-F1
#
_cell.length_a   1.000
_cell.length_b   1.000
_cell.length_c   1.000
_cell.angle_alpha   90.00
_cell.angle_beta   90.00
_cell.angle_gamma   90.00
#
_symmetry.space_group_name_H-M   'P 1'
#
loop_
_entity.id
_entity.type
_entity.pdbx_description
1 polymer ?
#
loop_
_entity_poly.entity_id
_entity_poly.type
_entity_poly.pdbx_seq_one_letter_code
_entity_poly.pdbx_strand_id
1 'polypeptide(L)'
;MISAVFDTGVVVSALLFRSGPVTRLRAHWSSGRVEALVCRETVGELVRVLAYPEFALAAPDVELLLTEYLPGTRSVRLPSAPRAPLPRCRDAADQIFLELALAGAAEVLVSGDRDLLALSGKTPFAIESVAAWLARFEALR
;
A
#
# COMPACT_ATOMS: atom_id res chain seq x y z
N MET A 1 -7.64 9.53 -11.79
CA MET A 1 -7.53 8.88 -10.46
C MET A 1 -6.43 7.86 -10.60
N ILE A 2 -5.39 7.93 -9.77
CA ILE A 2 -4.24 7.03 -9.86
C ILE A 2 -4.52 5.78 -9.05
N SER A 3 -4.40 4.60 -9.65
CA SER A 3 -4.52 3.33 -8.93
C SER A 3 -3.18 2.94 -8.31
N ALA A 4 -3.16 2.70 -7.01
CA ALA A 4 -1.91 2.44 -6.29
C ALA A 4 -2.06 1.31 -5.28
N VAL A 5 -1.01 0.49 -5.13
CA VAL A 5 -0.84 -0.40 -3.97
C VAL A 5 0.12 0.28 -3.01
N PHE A 6 -0.17 0.21 -1.72
CA PHE A 6 0.74 0.62 -0.65
C PHE A 6 1.05 -0.62 0.18
N ASP A 7 2.33 -0.87 0.47
CA ASP A 7 2.66 -1.94 1.42
C ASP A 7 2.13 -1.63 2.83
N THR A 8 2.03 -2.65 3.68
CA THR A 8 1.50 -2.47 5.04
C THR A 8 2.30 -1.46 5.84
N GLY A 9 3.64 -1.47 5.73
CA GLY A 9 4.51 -0.56 6.46
C GLY A 9 4.27 0.91 6.11
N VAL A 10 4.00 1.21 4.84
CA VAL A 10 3.66 2.53 4.34
C VAL A 10 2.30 2.98 4.88
N VAL A 11 1.29 2.11 4.83
CA VAL A 11 -0.06 2.43 5.34
C VAL A 11 -0.03 2.66 6.85
N VAL A 12 0.59 1.76 7.60
CA VAL A 12 0.76 1.90 9.07
C VAL A 12 1.51 3.18 9.40
N SER A 13 2.61 3.46 8.72
CA SER A 13 3.37 4.70 8.93
C SER A 13 2.53 5.94 8.64
N ALA A 14 1.74 5.94 7.57
CA ALA A 14 0.88 7.07 7.22
C ALA A 14 -0.21 7.30 8.28
N LEU A 15 -0.78 6.23 8.84
CA LEU A 15 -1.86 6.27 9.83
C LEU A 15 -1.36 6.67 11.23
N LEU A 16 -0.20 6.16 11.65
CA LEU A 16 0.32 6.38 13.01
C LEU A 16 1.11 7.68 13.17
N PHE A 17 1.90 8.08 12.17
CA PHE A 17 2.72 9.28 12.31
C PHE A 17 1.90 10.56 12.14
N ARG A 18 2.22 11.58 12.96
CA ARG A 18 1.61 12.91 12.92
C ARG A 18 2.48 13.95 12.20
N SER A 19 3.74 13.64 11.91
CA SER A 19 4.69 14.49 11.21
C SER A 19 5.53 13.70 10.21
N GLY A 20 6.20 14.41 9.30
CA GLY A 20 7.03 13.82 8.26
C GLY A 20 6.30 13.60 6.93
N PRO A 21 7.02 13.16 5.89
CA PRO A 21 6.49 13.10 4.53
C PRO A 21 5.35 12.08 4.35
N VAL A 22 5.40 10.95 5.08
CA VAL A 22 4.44 9.85 4.94
C VAL A 22 3.01 10.24 5.34
N THR A 23 2.84 11.24 6.21
CA THR A 23 1.50 11.69 6.65
C THR A 23 0.71 12.35 5.52
N ARG A 24 1.41 12.85 4.49
CA ARG A 24 0.78 13.43 3.29
C ARG A 24 0.02 12.39 2.48
N LEU A 25 0.36 11.10 2.60
CA LEU A 25 -0.32 10.02 1.90
C LEU A 25 -1.79 9.91 2.29
N ARG A 26 -2.16 10.24 3.54
CA ARG A 26 -3.56 10.26 3.98
C ARG A 26 -4.43 11.15 3.10
N ALA A 27 -3.91 12.30 2.68
CA ALA A 27 -4.62 13.22 1.79
C ALA A 27 -4.80 12.66 0.37
N HIS A 28 -3.98 11.69 -0.05
CA HIS A 28 -4.00 11.18 -1.42
C HIS A 28 -5.20 10.26 -1.66
N TRP A 29 -5.46 9.32 -0.75
CA TRP A 29 -6.65 8.47 -0.81
C TRP A 29 -7.91 9.19 -0.29
N SER A 30 -7.80 10.10 0.70
CA SER A 30 -8.98 10.83 1.18
C SER A 30 -9.50 11.89 0.19
N SER A 31 -8.66 12.42 -0.69
CA SER A 31 -9.08 13.36 -1.74
C SER A 31 -9.73 12.68 -2.95
N GLY A 32 -9.74 11.35 -3.02
CA GLY A 32 -10.23 10.59 -4.18
C GLY A 32 -9.34 10.72 -5.44
N ARG A 33 -8.16 11.34 -5.32
CA ARG A 33 -7.19 11.43 -6.43
C ARG A 33 -6.44 10.12 -6.62
N VAL A 34 -6.29 9.34 -5.55
CA VAL A 34 -5.66 8.03 -5.53
C VAL A 34 -6.68 7.03 -5.04
N GLU A 35 -6.80 5.92 -5.75
CA GLU A 35 -7.57 4.76 -5.33
C GLU A 35 -6.60 3.69 -4.85
N ALA A 36 -6.57 3.44 -3.54
CA ALA A 36 -5.70 2.43 -2.97
C ALA A 36 -6.29 1.02 -3.21
N LEU A 37 -5.50 0.11 -3.80
CA LEU A 37 -5.95 -1.25 -4.05
C LEU A 37 -5.63 -2.12 -2.86
N VAL A 38 -6.60 -2.92 -2.43
CA VAL A 38 -6.47 -3.84 -1.29
C VAL A 38 -7.04 -5.21 -1.62
N CYS A 39 -6.55 -6.26 -0.98
CA CYS A 39 -7.19 -7.58 -0.98
C CYS A 39 -7.43 -8.04 0.47
N ARG A 40 -8.05 -9.22 0.64
CA ARG A 40 -8.36 -9.76 1.96
C ARG A 40 -7.11 -9.91 2.82
N GLU A 41 -6.04 -10.39 2.21
CA GLU A 41 -4.76 -10.67 2.85
C GLU A 41 -4.07 -9.38 3.32
N THR A 42 -4.01 -8.34 2.47
CA THR A 42 -3.36 -7.07 2.84
C THR A 42 -4.15 -6.30 3.89
N VAL A 43 -5.49 -6.34 3.86
CA VAL A 43 -6.32 -5.78 4.93
C VAL A 43 -6.14 -6.55 6.23
N GLY A 44 -6.13 -7.89 6.16
CA GLY A 44 -5.89 -8.73 7.34
C GLY A 44 -4.54 -8.46 7.99
N GLU A 45 -3.50 -8.29 7.17
CA GLU A 45 -2.16 -7.92 7.63
C GLU A 45 -2.15 -6.53 8.27
N LEU A 46 -2.80 -5.53 7.66
CA LEU A 46 -2.92 -4.19 8.24
C LEU A 46 -3.59 -4.22 9.62
N VAL A 47 -4.72 -4.91 9.75
CA VAL A 47 -5.44 -5.06 11.03
C VAL A 47 -4.54 -5.73 12.08
N ARG A 48 -3.84 -6.80 11.69
CA ARG A 48 -2.95 -7.56 12.56
C ARG A 48 -1.78 -6.71 13.05
N VAL A 49 -1.13 -5.96 12.15
CA VAL A 49 -0.01 -5.08 12.49
C VAL A 49 -0.47 -3.93 13.37
N LEU A 50 -1.59 -3.28 13.08
CA LEU A 50 -2.12 -2.21 13.95
C LEU A 50 -2.48 -2.71 15.36
N ALA A 51 -2.81 -4.00 15.51
CA ALA A 51 -3.10 -4.62 16.81
C ALA A 51 -1.85 -5.04 17.60
N TYR A 52 -0.65 -4.80 17.08
CA TYR A 52 0.60 -5.13 17.77
C TYR A 52 0.78 -4.31 19.07
N PRO A 53 1.20 -4.94 20.18
CA PRO A 53 1.35 -4.26 21.47
C PRO A 53 2.30 -3.06 21.45
N GLU A 54 3.31 -3.07 20.57
CA GLU A 54 4.30 -1.99 20.44
C GLU A 54 3.67 -0.65 20.04
N PHE A 55 2.49 -0.67 19.40
CA PHE A 55 1.77 0.55 19.03
C PHE A 55 0.85 1.08 20.13
N ALA A 56 0.61 0.30 21.20
CA ALA A 56 -0.24 0.67 22.32
C ALA A 56 -1.64 1.17 21.91
N LEU A 57 -2.21 0.60 20.85
CA LEU A 57 -3.56 0.92 20.37
C LEU A 57 -4.61 0.02 21.01
N ALA A 58 -5.72 0.60 21.45
CA ALA A 58 -6.91 -0.17 21.78
C ALA A 58 -7.69 -0.53 20.52
N ALA A 59 -8.56 -1.54 20.59
CA ALA A 59 -9.38 -1.95 19.44
C ALA A 59 -10.18 -0.79 18.80
N PRO A 60 -10.79 0.15 19.56
CA PRO A 60 -11.45 1.32 18.97
C PRO A 60 -10.49 2.25 18.21
N ASP A 61 -9.23 2.35 18.61
CA ASP A 61 -8.23 3.17 17.91
C ASP A 61 -7.88 2.53 16.56
N VAL A 62 -7.70 1.20 16.52
CA VAL A 62 -7.49 0.45 15.28
C VAL A 62 -8.67 0.64 14.33
N GLU A 63 -9.90 0.50 14.83
CA GLU A 63 -11.11 0.75 14.04
C GLU A 63 -11.14 2.16 13.48
N LEU A 64 -10.84 3.18 14.30
CA LEU A 64 -10.78 4.57 13.84
C LEU A 64 -9.77 4.74 12.71
N LEU A 65 -8.55 4.20 12.83
CA LEU A 65 -7.53 4.28 11.79
C LEU A 65 -7.97 3.59 10.49
N LEU A 66 -8.66 2.45 10.59
CA LEU A 66 -9.21 1.75 9.41
C LEU A 66 -10.28 2.59 8.72
N THR A 67 -11.10 3.36 9.45
CA THR A 67 -12.08 4.29 8.83
C THR A 67 -11.42 5.42 8.05
N GLU A 68 -10.13 5.70 8.26
CA GLU A 68 -9.41 6.73 7.50
C GLU A 68 -8.82 6.20 6.18
N TYR A 69 -8.56 4.89 6.11
CA TYR A 69 -7.93 4.25 4.97
C TYR A 69 -8.96 3.57 4.06
N LEU A 70 -9.78 2.68 4.63
CA LEU A 70 -10.66 1.80 3.85
C LEU A 70 -11.65 2.52 2.92
N PRO A 71 -12.23 3.69 3.26
CA PRO A 71 -13.11 4.41 2.33
C PRO A 71 -12.44 4.87 1.03
N GLY A 72 -11.12 5.07 1.04
CA GLY A 72 -10.34 5.43 -0.15
C GLY A 72 -9.81 4.22 -0.92
N THR A 73 -10.30 3.01 -0.62
CA THR A 73 -9.78 1.76 -1.20
C THR A 73 -10.76 1.09 -2.15
N ARG A 74 -10.21 0.33 -3.10
CA ARG A 74 -10.95 -0.63 -3.93
C ARG A 74 -10.45 -2.04 -3.67
N SER A 75 -11.39 -2.93 -3.36
CA SER A 75 -11.10 -4.35 -3.13
C SER A 75 -10.84 -5.08 -4.46
N VAL A 76 -9.75 -5.84 -4.51
CA VAL A 76 -9.34 -6.68 -5.63
C VAL A 76 -9.35 -8.13 -5.17
N ARG A 77 -10.03 -9.00 -5.93
CA ARG A 77 -9.94 -10.45 -5.72
C ARG A 77 -8.73 -10.99 -6.46
N LEU A 78 -7.80 -11.57 -5.71
CA LEU A 78 -6.65 -12.23 -6.30
C LEU A 78 -7.07 -13.54 -6.98
N PRO A 79 -6.53 -13.85 -8.16
CA PRO A 79 -6.76 -15.11 -8.83
C PRO A 79 -6.07 -16.26 -8.09
N SER A 80 -6.62 -17.47 -8.16
CA SER A 80 -6.00 -18.67 -7.56
C SER A 80 -4.69 -19.10 -8.24
N ALA A 81 -4.38 -18.55 -9.41
CA ALA A 81 -3.14 -18.78 -10.14
C ALA A 81 -2.61 -17.47 -10.74
N PRO A 82 -1.28 -17.29 -10.86
CA PRO A 82 -0.68 -16.08 -11.42
C PRO A 82 -1.16 -15.82 -12.85
N ARG A 83 -1.58 -14.59 -13.14
CA ARG A 83 -2.04 -14.17 -14.49
C ARG A 83 -0.90 -13.90 -15.46
N ALA A 84 0.29 -13.59 -14.95
CA ALA A 84 1.50 -13.32 -15.71
C ALA A 84 2.73 -13.65 -14.83
N PRO A 85 3.91 -13.90 -15.42
CA PRO A 85 5.13 -14.04 -14.65
C PRO A 85 5.49 -12.70 -14.02
N LEU A 86 5.44 -12.65 -12.68
CA LEU A 86 6.03 -11.57 -11.89
C LEU A 86 7.43 -11.99 -11.42
N PRO A 87 8.36 -11.04 -11.22
CA PRO A 87 9.58 -11.34 -10.50
C PRO A 87 9.23 -11.85 -9.10
N ARG A 88 10.05 -12.79 -8.59
CA ARG A 88 9.93 -13.25 -7.21
C ARG A 88 10.52 -12.21 -6.28
N CYS A 89 9.73 -11.76 -5.31
CA CYS A 89 10.25 -11.00 -4.19
C CYS A 89 11.13 -11.91 -3.32
N ARG A 90 12.18 -11.32 -2.73
CA ARG A 90 13.08 -12.06 -1.83
C ARG A 90 12.36 -12.38 -0.51
N ASP A 91 11.57 -11.44 0.00
CA ASP A 91 10.58 -11.72 1.03
C ASP A 91 9.32 -12.32 0.38
N ALA A 92 9.01 -13.57 0.74
CA ALA A 92 7.84 -14.27 0.23
C ALA A 92 6.52 -13.66 0.74
N ALA A 93 6.51 -13.00 1.90
CA ALA A 93 5.33 -12.33 2.44
C ALA A 93 4.95 -11.12 1.57
N ASP A 94 5.94 -10.45 0.98
CA ASP A 94 5.74 -9.25 0.16
C ASP A 94 5.30 -9.55 -1.28
N GLN A 95 5.37 -10.82 -1.70
CA GLN A 95 4.92 -11.24 -3.04
C GLN A 95 3.46 -10.83 -3.31
N ILE A 96 2.63 -10.81 -2.26
CA ILE A 96 1.21 -10.45 -2.34
C ILE A 96 0.98 -9.03 -2.89
N PHE A 97 1.88 -8.09 -2.62
CA PHE A 97 1.74 -6.70 -3.10
C PHE A 97 1.99 -6.59 -4.61
N LEU A 98 2.90 -7.41 -5.15
CA LEU A 98 3.14 -7.50 -6.60
C LEU A 98 1.94 -8.14 -7.29
N GLU A 99 1.39 -9.21 -6.71
CA GLU A 99 0.21 -9.90 -7.23
C GLU A 99 -1.03 -9.00 -7.21
N LEU A 100 -1.22 -8.25 -6.13
CA LEU A 100 -2.29 -7.27 -5.98
C LEU A 100 -2.16 -6.14 -7.00
N ALA A 101 -0.95 -5.58 -7.18
CA ALA A 101 -0.71 -4.54 -8.16
C ALA A 101 -1.03 -5.04 -9.58
N LEU A 102 -0.60 -6.25 -9.94
CA LEU A 102 -0.91 -6.84 -11.24
C LEU A 102 -2.42 -7.11 -11.41
N ALA A 103 -3.04 -7.80 -10.45
CA ALA A 103 -4.44 -8.22 -10.53
C ALA A 103 -5.40 -7.03 -10.54
N GLY A 104 -5.04 -5.96 -9.82
CA GLY A 104 -5.79 -4.72 -9.71
C GLY A 104 -5.54 -3.70 -10.81
N ALA A 105 -4.60 -4.00 -11.72
CA ALA A 105 -4.08 -3.09 -12.75
C ALA A 105 -3.60 -1.75 -12.15
N ALA A 106 -2.86 -1.82 -11.04
CA ALA A 106 -2.26 -0.66 -10.41
C ALA A 106 -1.27 0.03 -11.35
N GLU A 107 -1.20 1.35 -11.29
CA GLU A 107 -0.15 2.12 -11.95
C GLU A 107 1.16 2.08 -11.16
N VAL A 108 1.07 1.96 -9.84
CA VAL A 108 2.23 1.99 -8.94
C VAL A 108 2.05 1.14 -7.69
N LEU A 109 3.13 0.50 -7.26
CA LEU A 109 3.33 -0.01 -5.91
C LEU A 109 4.27 0.94 -5.15
N VAL A 110 3.79 1.53 -4.06
CA VAL A 110 4.56 2.42 -3.20
C VAL A 110 5.00 1.65 -1.96
N SER A 111 6.30 1.61 -1.72
CA SER A 111 6.89 0.76 -0.67
C SER A 111 8.04 1.45 0.06
N GLY A 112 8.21 1.09 1.34
CA GLY A 112 9.41 1.37 2.13
C GLY A 112 10.40 0.20 2.15
N ASP A 113 9.98 -0.97 1.69
CA ASP A 113 10.75 -2.21 1.73
C ASP A 113 11.79 -2.27 0.60
N ARG A 114 13.01 -2.71 0.94
CA ARG A 114 14.14 -2.73 -0.02
C ARG A 114 14.04 -3.87 -1.01
N ASP A 115 13.41 -4.97 -0.64
CA ASP A 115 13.25 -6.16 -1.47
C ASP A 115 12.23 -5.88 -2.57
N LEU A 116 11.12 -5.22 -2.25
CA LEU A 116 10.17 -4.69 -3.23
C LEU A 116 10.81 -3.62 -4.12
N LEU A 117 11.50 -2.63 -3.54
CA LEU A 117 12.14 -1.56 -4.33
C LEU A 117 13.21 -2.08 -5.31
N ALA A 118 13.91 -3.17 -4.97
CA ALA A 118 14.89 -3.82 -5.85
C ALA A 118 14.28 -4.47 -7.11
N LEU A 119 12.94 -4.56 -7.17
CA LEU A 119 12.18 -5.07 -8.33
C LEU A 119 11.73 -3.95 -9.28
N SER A 120 12.00 -2.68 -8.96
CA SER A 120 11.65 -1.57 -9.84
C SER A 120 12.21 -1.75 -11.26
N GLY A 121 11.38 -1.48 -12.26
CA GLY A 121 11.70 -1.71 -13.68
C GLY A 121 11.58 -3.18 -14.15
N LYS A 122 11.19 -4.12 -13.27
CA LYS A 122 10.99 -5.55 -13.61
C LYS A 122 9.51 -5.96 -13.61
N THR A 123 8.61 -4.99 -13.51
CA THR A 123 7.16 -5.17 -13.41
C THR A 123 6.45 -4.32 -14.45
N PRO A 124 5.19 -4.66 -14.82
CA PRO A 124 4.40 -3.85 -15.75
C PRO A 124 3.85 -2.55 -15.13
N PHE A 125 3.99 -2.39 -13.82
CA PHE A 125 3.64 -1.20 -13.05
C PHE A 125 4.89 -0.61 -12.39
N ALA A 126 4.85 0.66 -11.99
CA ALA A 126 5.96 1.30 -11.30
C ALA A 126 6.13 0.75 -9.87
N ILE A 127 7.36 0.67 -9.38
CA ILE A 127 7.64 0.46 -7.95
C ILE A 127 8.44 1.65 -7.46
N GLU A 128 7.89 2.38 -6.50
CA GLU A 128 8.39 3.66 -6.04
C GLU A 128 8.58 3.68 -4.52
N SER A 129 9.61 4.38 -4.06
CA SER A 129 9.72 4.73 -2.65
C SER A 129 8.67 5.77 -2.29
N VAL A 130 8.32 5.89 -1.01
CA VAL A 130 7.42 6.95 -0.52
C VAL A 130 7.89 8.33 -1.00
N ALA A 131 9.19 8.61 -0.93
CA ALA A 131 9.75 9.90 -1.36
C ALA A 131 9.57 10.14 -2.87
N ALA A 132 9.84 9.13 -3.70
CA ALA A 132 9.67 9.23 -5.16
C ALA A 132 8.21 9.43 -5.55
N TRP A 133 7.31 8.68 -4.91
CA TRP A 133 5.87 8.80 -5.14
C TRP A 133 5.33 10.18 -4.75
N LEU A 134 5.72 10.71 -3.58
CA LEU A 134 5.31 12.06 -3.16
C LEU A 134 5.75 13.11 -4.16
N ALA A 135 7.01 13.06 -4.62
CA ALA A 135 7.54 13.99 -5.61
C ALA A 135 6.77 13.90 -6.95
N ARG A 136 6.48 12.67 -7.41
CA ARG A 136 5.68 12.45 -8.64
C ARG A 136 4.27 12.97 -8.49
N PHE A 137 3.60 12.67 -7.38
CA PHE A 137 2.21 13.08 -7.14
C PHE A 137 2.08 14.60 -7.02
N GLU A 138 3.04 15.27 -6.40
CA GLU A 138 3.11 16.73 -6.32
C GLU A 138 3.32 17.38 -7.70
N ALA A 139 4.10 16.76 -8.59
CA ALA A 139 4.31 17.24 -9.97
C ALA A 139 3.09 17.03 -10.90
N LEU A 140 2.14 16.16 -10.51
CA LEU A 140 0.87 15.94 -11.21
C LEU A 140 -0.24 16.90 -10.76
N ARG A 141 0.08 17.89 -9.93
CA ARG A 141 -0.87 18.91 -9.44
C ARG A 141 -0.97 20.13 -10.35
#